data_AF-A0A447N0J1-F1
#
_entry.id   AF-A0A447N0J1-F1
#
_cell.length_a   1.000
_cell.length_b   1.000
_cell.length_c   1.000
_cell.angle_alpha   90.00
_cell.angle_beta   90.00
_cell.angle_gamma   90.00
#
_symmetry.space_group_name_H-M   'P 1'
#
loop_
_entity.id
_entity.type
_entity.pdbx_description
1 polymer ?
#
loop_
_entity_poly.entity_id
_entity_poly.type
_entity_poly.pdbx_seq_one_letter_code
_entity_poly.pdbx_strand_id
1 'polypeptide(L)'
;MNDKELKKFASRIASQLFIMYEELSDAWAEAHGGKESLFTNEAQAHLYGHVAGAARAFNVAPLFWKKYCKGQITIRQAFSAVARLINDEWWTNQLKTQRMRWHEALLIAAGEVNKDRSPYASKNAIRDVHARRLANLEYLKSCELENKVTGERIDLIKQSDGEYFQS
;
A
#
# COMPACT_ATOMS: atom_id res chain seq x y z
N MET A 1 -4.89 9.35 -18.19
CA MET A 1 -3.71 8.49 -17.99
C MET A 1 -4.15 7.03 -18.06
N ASN A 2 -3.68 6.31 -19.07
CA ASN A 2 -3.95 4.88 -19.19
C ASN A 2 -3.15 4.07 -18.14
N ASP A 3 -3.50 2.79 -17.97
CA ASP A 3 -2.87 1.96 -16.93
C ASP A 3 -1.37 1.71 -17.15
N LYS A 4 -0.90 1.75 -18.41
CA LYS A 4 0.53 1.59 -18.74
C LYS A 4 1.35 2.81 -18.30
N GLU A 5 0.84 4.01 -18.56
CA GLU A 5 1.44 5.27 -18.10
C GLU A 5 1.42 5.36 -16.58
N LEU A 6 0.32 4.95 -15.94
CA LEU A 6 0.19 4.93 -14.47
C LEU A 6 1.26 4.03 -13.84
N LYS A 7 1.44 2.81 -14.37
CA LYS A 7 2.47 1.88 -13.90
C LYS A 7 3.88 2.45 -14.09
N LYS A 8 4.17 3.05 -15.25
CA LYS A 8 5.46 3.72 -15.49
C LYS A 8 5.71 4.85 -14.50
N PHE A 9 4.70 5.65 -14.20
CA PHE A 9 4.80 6.73 -13.22
C PHE A 9 5.00 6.20 -11.80
N ALA A 10 4.25 5.18 -11.40
CA ALA A 10 4.42 4.50 -10.11
C ALA A 10 5.84 3.93 -9.93
N SER A 11 6.35 3.25 -10.96
CA SER A 11 7.72 2.73 -11.00
C SER A 11 8.75 3.85 -10.84
N ARG A 12 8.58 4.97 -11.54
CA ARG A 12 9.48 6.14 -11.38
C ARG A 12 9.46 6.71 -9.97
N ILE A 13 8.30 6.82 -9.32
CA ILE A 13 8.20 7.28 -7.93
C ILE A 13 8.97 6.31 -7.02
N ALA A 14 8.69 5.02 -7.13
CA ALA A 14 9.34 3.99 -6.33
C ALA A 14 10.87 4.00 -6.49
N SER A 15 11.37 4.08 -7.73
CA SER A 15 12.80 4.19 -8.02
C SER A 15 13.42 5.46 -7.44
N GLN A 16 12.75 6.61 -7.55
CA GLN A 16 13.29 7.86 -7.00
C GLN A 16 13.34 7.83 -5.46
N LEU A 17 12.32 7.26 -4.82
CA LEU A 17 12.31 7.09 -3.36
C LEU A 17 13.38 6.10 -2.90
N PHE A 18 13.68 5.07 -3.70
CA PHE A 18 14.76 4.13 -3.45
C PHE A 18 16.13 4.82 -3.55
N ILE A 19 16.40 5.55 -4.64
CA ILE A 19 17.65 6.31 -4.82
C ILE A 19 17.85 7.28 -3.65
N MET A 20 16.82 8.03 -3.27
CA MET A 20 16.92 8.95 -2.15
C MET A 20 17.21 8.22 -0.83
N TYR A 21 16.63 7.04 -0.61
CA TYR A 21 16.94 6.24 0.57
C TYR A 21 18.40 5.75 0.58
N GLU A 22 18.93 5.31 -0.57
CA GLU A 22 20.34 4.91 -0.72
C GLU A 22 21.28 6.09 -0.44
N GLU A 23 21.06 7.23 -1.10
CA GLU A 23 21.87 8.44 -0.92
C GLU A 23 21.90 8.92 0.53
N LEU A 24 20.75 8.92 1.21
CA LEU A 24 20.66 9.29 2.62
C LEU A 24 21.37 8.26 3.52
N SER A 25 21.33 6.98 3.16
CA SER A 25 22.00 5.91 3.91
C SER A 25 23.52 6.02 3.79
N ASP A 26 24.02 6.28 2.59
CA ASP A 26 25.45 6.48 2.36
C ASP A 26 25.95 7.74 3.06
N ALA A 27 25.23 8.87 2.94
CA ALA A 27 25.57 10.11 3.65
C ALA A 27 25.57 9.94 5.17
N TRP A 28 24.62 9.18 5.71
CA TRP A 28 24.60 8.86 7.15
C TRP A 28 25.81 8.03 7.56
N ALA A 29 26.12 6.98 6.79
CA ALA A 29 27.24 6.10 7.06
C ALA A 29 28.58 6.84 7.03
N GLU A 30 28.79 7.74 6.07
CA GLU A 30 29.98 8.59 6.00
C GLU A 30 30.12 9.49 7.24
N ALA A 31 29.03 10.09 7.70
CA ALA A 31 29.04 10.98 8.86
C ALA A 31 29.19 10.26 10.22
N HIS A 32 28.75 9.00 10.32
CA HIS A 32 28.64 8.27 11.60
C HIS A 32 29.53 7.03 11.70
N GLY A 33 30.58 6.93 10.88
CA GLY A 33 31.62 5.91 11.03
C GLY A 33 31.28 4.55 10.41
N GLY A 34 30.44 4.51 9.38
CA GLY A 34 30.19 3.33 8.55
C GLY A 34 28.76 2.81 8.59
N LYS A 35 28.49 1.77 7.80
CA LYS A 35 27.14 1.22 7.58
C LYS A 35 26.51 0.58 8.81
N GLU A 36 27.29 0.19 9.81
CA GLU A 36 26.77 -0.37 11.07
C GLU A 36 25.91 0.64 11.84
N SER A 37 26.21 1.95 11.70
CA SER A 37 25.45 3.03 12.33
C SER A 37 24.00 3.16 11.83
N LEU A 38 23.67 2.53 10.69
CA LEU A 38 22.33 2.54 10.08
C LEU A 38 21.32 1.72 10.87
N PHE A 39 21.75 0.77 11.71
CA PHE A 39 20.85 -0.13 12.44
C PHE A 39 20.43 0.42 13.80
N THR A 40 20.17 1.71 13.88
CA THR A 40 19.69 2.41 15.08
C THR A 40 18.31 3.05 14.84
N ASN A 41 17.53 3.25 15.91
CA ASN A 41 16.23 3.93 15.79
C ASN A 41 16.39 5.35 15.28
N GLU A 42 17.47 6.03 15.68
CA GLU A 42 17.78 7.40 15.27
C GLU A 42 18.06 7.48 13.76
N ALA A 43 19.02 6.67 13.27
CA ALA A 43 19.34 6.63 11.85
C ALA A 43 18.10 6.30 11.01
N GLN A 44 17.38 5.23 11.37
CA GLN A 44 16.20 4.81 10.61
C GLN A 44 15.04 5.81 10.69
N ALA A 45 14.86 6.51 11.81
CA ALA A 45 13.88 7.60 11.90
C ALA A 45 14.27 8.77 11.00
N HIS A 46 15.55 9.14 10.95
CA HIS A 46 16.06 10.19 10.06
C HIS A 46 15.82 9.85 8.59
N LEU A 47 16.24 8.66 8.14
CA LEU A 47 16.05 8.18 6.77
C LEU A 47 14.56 8.10 6.40
N TYR A 48 13.77 7.44 7.26
CA TYR A 48 12.33 7.32 7.07
C TYR A 48 11.67 8.70 6.95
N GLY A 49 12.05 9.67 7.78
CA GLY A 49 11.45 11.00 7.79
C GLY A 49 11.50 11.69 6.43
N HIS A 50 12.64 11.61 5.75
CA HIS A 50 12.85 12.17 4.42
C HIS A 50 12.06 11.41 3.35
N VAL A 51 12.16 10.08 3.32
CA VAL A 51 11.46 9.23 2.35
C VAL A 51 9.94 9.35 2.48
N ALA A 52 9.45 9.28 3.71
CA ALA A 52 8.04 9.46 4.03
C ALA A 52 7.58 10.89 3.74
N GLY A 53 8.40 11.90 4.02
CA GLY A 53 8.13 13.30 3.68
C GLY A 53 7.89 13.51 2.18
N ALA A 54 8.76 12.96 1.33
CA ALA A 54 8.61 13.02 -0.12
C ALA A 54 7.31 12.33 -0.59
N ALA A 55 6.99 11.16 -0.03
CA ALA A 55 5.76 10.43 -0.36
C ALA A 55 4.49 11.24 -0.03
N ARG A 56 4.52 12.12 0.98
CA ARG A 56 3.38 12.97 1.34
C ARG A 56 3.05 14.02 0.29
N ALA A 57 4.01 14.43 -0.56
CA ALA A 57 3.74 15.32 -1.68
C ALA A 57 2.72 14.71 -2.68
N PHE A 58 2.58 13.38 -2.69
CA PHE A 58 1.61 12.67 -3.52
C PHE A 58 0.26 12.43 -2.81
N ASN A 59 -0.04 13.15 -1.72
CA ASN A 59 -1.23 12.94 -0.87
C ASN A 59 -1.35 11.51 -0.34
N VAL A 60 -0.21 10.84 -0.14
CA VAL A 60 -0.14 9.51 0.45
C VAL A 60 0.31 9.65 1.91
N ALA A 61 -0.38 8.96 2.82
CA ALA A 61 0.00 8.90 4.22
C ALA A 61 0.94 7.71 4.46
N PRO A 62 2.23 7.92 4.77
CA PRO A 62 3.17 6.83 4.99
C PRO A 62 2.80 6.02 6.25
N LEU A 63 3.11 4.72 6.24
CA LEU A 63 2.90 3.87 7.41
C LEU A 63 3.68 4.43 8.62
N PHE A 64 3.09 4.32 9.80
CA PHE A 64 3.68 4.77 11.07
C PHE A 64 3.99 6.26 11.17
N TRP A 65 3.50 7.10 10.25
CA TRP A 65 3.75 8.55 10.26
C TRP A 65 3.42 9.22 11.60
N LYS A 66 2.29 8.86 12.22
CA LYS A 66 1.90 9.37 13.55
C LYS A 66 2.89 8.96 14.66
N LYS A 67 3.48 7.76 14.58
CA LYS A 67 4.49 7.31 15.55
C LYS A 67 5.81 8.03 15.32
N TYR A 68 6.20 8.20 14.06
CA TYR A 68 7.37 9.01 13.70
C TYR A 68 7.27 10.44 14.23
N CYS A 69 6.12 11.11 14.04
CA CYS A 69 5.90 12.46 14.57
C CYS A 69 6.00 12.55 16.10
N LYS A 70 5.83 11.43 16.81
CA LYS A 70 5.98 11.33 18.27
C LYS A 70 7.39 10.89 18.71
N GLY A 71 8.31 10.66 17.77
CA GLY A 71 9.63 10.09 18.06
C GLY A 71 9.60 8.62 18.51
N GLN A 72 8.50 7.90 18.23
CA GLN A 72 8.25 6.54 18.74
C GLN A 72 8.39 5.47 17.65
N ILE A 73 9.01 5.79 16.51
CA ILE A 73 9.20 4.82 15.43
C ILE A 73 10.38 3.90 15.75
N THR A 74 10.17 2.59 15.61
CA THR A 74 11.23 1.58 15.75
C THR A 74 11.93 1.33 14.41
N ILE A 75 13.16 0.82 14.44
CA ILE A 75 13.91 0.33 13.26
C ILE A 75 13.03 -0.55 12.34
N ARG A 76 12.36 -1.58 12.91
CA ARG A 76 11.52 -2.50 12.13
C ARG A 76 10.36 -1.79 11.41
N GLN A 77 9.73 -0.84 12.11
CA GLN A 77 8.64 -0.04 11.54
C GLN A 77 9.13 0.86 10.41
N ALA A 78 10.27 1.53 10.60
CA ALA A 78 10.89 2.37 9.58
C ALA A 78 11.23 1.55 8.32
N PHE A 79 11.93 0.42 8.46
CA PHE A 79 12.23 -0.47 7.33
C PHE A 79 10.98 -0.95 6.61
N SER A 80 9.97 -1.44 7.34
CA SER A 80 8.73 -1.93 6.71
C SER A 80 7.97 -0.82 5.97
N ALA A 81 8.05 0.41 6.44
CA ALA A 81 7.43 1.55 5.78
C ALA A 81 8.20 1.99 4.54
N VAL A 82 9.54 2.07 4.62
CA VAL A 82 10.40 2.37 3.47
C VAL A 82 10.24 1.29 2.40
N ALA A 83 10.28 0.01 2.77
CA ALA A 83 10.08 -1.11 1.84
C ALA A 83 8.76 -1.01 1.06
N ARG A 84 7.70 -0.50 1.70
CA ARG A 84 6.42 -0.23 1.04
C ARG A 84 6.51 0.97 0.09
N LEU A 85 7.21 2.04 0.48
CA LEU A 85 7.37 3.24 -0.32
C LEU A 85 8.24 3.03 -1.58
N ILE A 86 9.15 2.06 -1.55
CA ILE A 86 9.97 1.70 -2.73
C ILE A 86 9.32 0.60 -3.59
N ASN A 87 8.12 0.12 -3.22
CA ASN A 87 7.40 -0.89 -3.99
C ASN A 87 6.47 -0.22 -5.01
N ASP A 88 6.74 -0.46 -6.30
CA ASP A 88 6.04 0.14 -7.44
C ASP A 88 4.60 -0.39 -7.62
N GLU A 89 4.37 -1.68 -7.34
CA GLU A 89 3.04 -2.28 -7.35
C GLU A 89 2.13 -1.62 -6.30
N TRP A 90 2.66 -1.34 -5.12
CA TRP A 90 1.94 -0.64 -4.08
C TRP A 90 1.54 0.77 -4.53
N TRP A 91 2.47 1.53 -5.14
CA TRP A 91 2.17 2.85 -5.72
C TRP A 91 1.13 2.78 -6.84
N THR A 92 1.19 1.76 -7.69
CA THR A 92 0.20 1.52 -8.74
C THR A 92 -1.20 1.42 -8.13
N ASN A 93 -1.35 0.67 -7.05
CA ASN A 93 -2.62 0.50 -6.35
C ASN A 93 -3.08 1.80 -5.63
N GLN A 94 -2.16 2.55 -5.03
CA GLN A 94 -2.48 3.85 -4.42
C GLN A 94 -2.98 4.85 -5.46
N LEU A 95 -2.26 5.00 -6.57
CA LEU A 95 -2.62 5.94 -7.63
C LEU A 95 -3.92 5.56 -8.34
N LYS A 96 -4.17 4.26 -8.54
CA LYS A 96 -5.48 3.78 -9.04
C LYS A 96 -6.61 4.14 -8.09
N THR A 97 -6.40 3.97 -6.78
CA THR A 97 -7.38 4.32 -5.75
C THR A 97 -7.65 5.82 -5.71
N GLN A 98 -6.61 6.66 -5.78
CA GLN A 98 -6.76 8.11 -5.86
C GLN A 98 -7.53 8.52 -7.12
N ARG A 99 -7.16 7.98 -8.29
CA ARG A 99 -7.88 8.21 -9.56
C ARG A 99 -9.36 7.86 -9.43
N MET A 100 -9.69 6.72 -8.83
CA MET A 100 -11.07 6.29 -8.61
C MET A 100 -11.83 7.26 -7.71
N ARG A 101 -11.24 7.68 -6.58
CA ARG A 101 -11.85 8.65 -5.66
C ARG A 101 -12.10 10.00 -6.31
N TRP A 102 -11.13 10.50 -7.08
CA TRP A 102 -11.29 11.75 -7.80
C TRP A 102 -12.35 11.67 -8.89
N HIS A 103 -12.40 10.55 -9.62
CA HIS A 103 -13.44 10.33 -10.61
C HIS A 103 -14.84 10.33 -9.98
N GLU A 104 -15.00 9.67 -8.83
CA GLU A 104 -16.26 9.66 -8.10
C GLU A 104 -16.64 11.06 -7.57
N ALA A 105 -15.68 11.80 -7.00
CA ALA A 105 -15.91 13.16 -6.54
C ALA A 105 -16.37 14.10 -7.67
N LEU A 106 -15.79 13.94 -8.87
CA LEU A 106 -16.22 14.68 -10.07
C LEU A 106 -17.64 14.30 -10.49
N LEU A 107 -18.01 13.02 -10.44
CA LEU A 107 -19.37 12.59 -10.76
C LEU A 107 -20.40 13.09 -9.75
N ILE A 108 -20.05 13.15 -8.46
CA ILE A 108 -20.89 13.78 -7.44
C ILE A 108 -21.06 15.27 -7.75
N ALA A 109 -19.97 15.99 -8.02
CA ALA A 109 -20.02 17.42 -8.35
C ALA A 109 -20.82 17.72 -9.62
N ALA A 110 -20.79 16.82 -10.61
CA ALA A 110 -21.57 16.90 -11.83
C ALA A 110 -23.06 16.52 -11.63
N GLY A 111 -23.46 16.05 -10.44
CA GLY A 111 -24.82 15.56 -10.17
C GLY A 111 -25.14 14.19 -10.79
N GLU A 112 -24.13 13.47 -11.29
CA GLU A 112 -24.27 12.10 -11.81
C GLU A 112 -24.47 11.08 -10.67
N VAL A 113 -23.98 11.40 -9.48
CA VAL A 113 -24.11 10.60 -8.27
C VAL A 113 -24.88 11.42 -7.24
N ASN A 114 -26.20 11.20 -7.23
CA ASN A 114 -27.15 11.86 -6.34
C ASN A 114 -28.30 10.90 -6.00
N LYS A 115 -29.15 11.31 -5.05
CA LYS A 115 -30.29 10.50 -4.56
C LYS A 115 -31.25 10.04 -5.67
N ASP A 116 -31.38 10.79 -6.74
CA ASP A 116 -32.38 10.55 -7.80
C ASP A 116 -31.81 9.73 -8.97
N ARG A 117 -30.49 9.61 -9.09
CA ARG A 117 -29.81 8.94 -10.21
C ARG A 117 -28.92 7.77 -9.79
N SER A 118 -28.03 7.99 -8.84
CA SER A 118 -27.10 6.98 -8.31
C SER A 118 -26.77 7.33 -6.85
N PRO A 119 -27.58 6.90 -5.87
CA PRO A 119 -27.58 7.48 -4.52
C PRO A 119 -26.28 7.35 -3.74
N TYR A 120 -25.51 6.29 -3.98
CA TYR A 120 -24.36 5.94 -3.15
C TYR A 120 -23.03 5.95 -3.91
N ALA A 121 -23.06 5.54 -5.18
CA ALA A 121 -21.89 5.54 -6.04
C ALA A 121 -22.29 5.43 -7.51
N SER A 122 -21.50 6.03 -8.40
CA SER A 122 -20.78 5.29 -9.42
C SER A 122 -21.32 3.94 -9.93
N LYS A 123 -22.02 3.83 -11.08
CA LYS A 123 -22.20 2.50 -11.74
C LYS A 123 -20.85 1.81 -11.99
N ASN A 124 -19.83 2.58 -12.37
CA ASN A 124 -18.46 2.08 -12.56
C ASN A 124 -17.85 1.62 -11.23
N ALA A 125 -17.99 2.40 -10.15
CA ALA A 125 -17.49 2.04 -8.83
C ALA A 125 -18.14 0.75 -8.31
N ILE A 126 -19.44 0.56 -8.52
CA ILE A 126 -20.17 -0.66 -8.15
C ILE A 126 -19.60 -1.87 -8.92
N ARG A 127 -19.45 -1.74 -10.25
CA ARG A 127 -18.87 -2.80 -11.07
C ARG A 127 -17.45 -3.19 -10.63
N ASP A 128 -16.63 -2.21 -10.25
CA ASP A 128 -15.27 -2.47 -9.77
C ASP A 128 -15.24 -3.18 -8.41
N VAL A 129 -16.23 -2.93 -7.53
CA VAL A 129 -16.39 -3.72 -6.29
C VAL A 129 -16.75 -5.16 -6.61
N HIS A 130 -17.70 -5.39 -7.53
CA HIS A 130 -18.08 -6.75 -7.94
C HIS A 130 -16.92 -7.51 -8.58
N ALA A 131 -16.18 -6.88 -9.50
CA ALA A 131 -15.02 -7.49 -10.15
C ALA A 131 -13.94 -7.89 -9.13
N ARG A 132 -13.66 -7.04 -8.12
CA ARG A 132 -12.72 -7.37 -7.04
C ARG A 132 -13.20 -8.54 -6.18
N ARG A 133 -14.49 -8.58 -5.82
CA ARG A 133 -15.07 -9.69 -5.06
C ARG A 133 -14.98 -11.00 -5.84
N LEU A 134 -15.24 -10.96 -7.14
CA LEU A 134 -15.14 -12.12 -8.01
C LEU A 134 -13.69 -12.62 -8.12
N ALA A 135 -12.74 -11.73 -8.38
CA ALA A 135 -11.32 -12.09 -8.45
C ALA A 135 -10.79 -12.67 -7.13
N ASN A 136 -11.19 -12.10 -5.98
CA ASN A 136 -10.85 -12.65 -4.67
C ASN A 136 -11.45 -14.04 -4.47
N LEU A 137 -12.71 -14.25 -4.87
CA LEU A 137 -13.36 -15.55 -4.78
C LEU A 137 -12.66 -16.60 -5.66
N GLU A 138 -12.30 -16.24 -6.89
CA GLU A 138 -11.55 -17.10 -7.81
C GLU A 138 -10.18 -17.47 -7.24
N TYR A 139 -9.46 -16.49 -6.66
CA TYR A 139 -8.20 -16.74 -5.97
C TYR A 139 -8.36 -17.74 -4.82
N LEU A 140 -9.35 -17.55 -3.93
CA LEU A 140 -9.59 -18.46 -2.81
C LEU A 140 -9.95 -19.87 -3.26
N LYS A 141 -10.72 -20.01 -4.34
CA LYS A 141 -11.03 -21.32 -4.96
C LYS A 141 -9.80 -22.04 -5.52
N SER A 142 -8.79 -21.28 -5.93
CA SER A 142 -7.55 -21.83 -6.50
C SER A 142 -6.48 -22.18 -5.45
N CYS A 143 -6.73 -21.88 -4.17
CA CYS A 143 -5.76 -22.09 -3.09
C CYS A 143 -6.15 -23.26 -2.17
N GLU A 144 -5.18 -24.08 -1.82
CA GLU A 144 -5.29 -25.15 -0.82
C GLU A 144 -4.39 -24.83 0.39
N LEU A 145 -4.85 -25.20 1.58
CA LEU A 145 -4.08 -25.17 2.82
C LEU A 145 -3.50 -26.56 3.07
N GLU A 146 -2.18 -26.63 3.34
CA GLU A 146 -1.51 -27.88 3.71
C GLU A 146 -1.10 -27.84 5.20
N ASN A 147 -1.52 -28.84 5.98
CA ASN A 147 -1.07 -29.01 7.34
C ASN A 147 0.34 -29.62 7.36
N LYS A 148 1.33 -28.87 7.84
CA LYS A 148 2.74 -29.29 7.86
C LYS A 148 3.05 -30.51 8.74
N VAL A 149 2.16 -30.87 9.68
CA VAL A 149 2.36 -31.99 10.61
C VAL A 149 1.64 -33.24 10.12
N THR A 150 0.40 -33.12 9.64
CA THR A 150 -0.42 -34.27 9.21
C THR A 150 -0.38 -34.52 7.70
N GLY A 151 0.07 -33.56 6.90
CA GLY A 151 0.05 -33.62 5.42
C GLY A 151 -1.35 -33.42 4.81
N GLU A 152 -2.38 -33.17 5.62
CA GLU A 152 -3.75 -32.97 5.16
C GLU A 152 -3.89 -31.67 4.35
N ARG A 153 -4.67 -31.73 3.26
CA ARG A 153 -4.98 -30.57 2.40
C ARG A 153 -6.45 -30.21 2.48
N ILE A 154 -6.73 -28.95 2.73
CA ILE A 154 -8.10 -28.41 2.83
C ILE A 154 -8.21 -27.18 1.91
N ASP A 155 -9.25 -27.09 1.10
CA ASP A 155 -9.49 -25.91 0.27
C ASP A 155 -9.57 -24.64 1.14
N LEU A 156 -8.84 -23.59 0.78
CA LEU A 156 -8.79 -22.34 1.55
C LEU A 156 -10.19 -21.73 1.72
N ILE A 157 -11.04 -21.85 0.70
CA ILE A 157 -12.41 -21.34 0.72
C ILE A 157 -13.31 -22.07 1.75
N LYS A 158 -13.11 -23.39 1.95
CA LYS A 158 -13.90 -24.16 2.93
C LYS A 158 -13.58 -23.73 4.35
N GLN A 159 -12.31 -23.42 4.63
CA GLN A 159 -11.89 -22.89 5.93
C GLN A 159 -12.43 -21.48 6.17
N SER A 160 -12.43 -20.59 5.16
CA SER A 160 -12.94 -19.23 5.32
C SER A 160 -14.45 -19.17 5.55
N ASP A 161 -15.21 -20.11 5.00
CA ASP A 161 -16.67 -20.18 5.15
C ASP A 161 -17.08 -20.85 6.48
N GLY A 162 -16.21 -21.67 7.07
CA GLY A 162 -16.46 -22.39 8.33
C GLY A 162 -16.38 -21.53 9.61
N GLU A 163 -15.75 -20.36 9.56
CA GLU A 163 -15.58 -19.47 10.73
C GLU A 163 -16.73 -18.45 10.92
N TYR A 164 -17.72 -18.39 10.02
CA TYR A 164 -18.89 -17.48 10.15
C TYR A 164 -20.14 -18.12 10.78
N PHE A 165 -20.05 -19.33 11.33
CA PHE A 165 -21.19 -20.02 11.95
C PHE A 165 -20.92 -20.58 13.36
N GLN A 166 -19.99 -20.00 14.13
CA GLN A 166 -20.00 -20.16 15.59
C GLN A 166 -19.79 -18.81 16.29
N SER A 167 -20.81 -18.47 17.10
CA SER A 167 -20.99 -17.34 18.05
C SER A 167 -21.11 -15.93 17.50
#